data_AF-A0A958GYY5-F1
#
_entry.id   AF-A0A958GYY5-F1
#
_cell.length_a   1.000
_cell.length_b   1.000
_cell.length_c   1.000
_cell.angle_alpha   90.00
_cell.angle_beta   90.00
_cell.angle_gamma   90.00
#
_symmetry.space_group_name_H-M   'P 1'
#
loop_
_entity.id
_entity.type
_entity.pdbx_description
1 polymer ?
#
loop_
_entity_poly.entity_id
_entity_poly.type
_entity_poly.pdbx_seq_one_letter_code
_entity_poly.pdbx_strand_id
1 'polypeptide(L)'
;MAKKRTNKSGKSAARSGVKPAEEKIPATGKLALAIFALVFAVFSLSNLDGVFVFDDLATLQDNAGVTKFRPWDLGTWWAAAFDGPAKLRPLSNFSFAAQWYFFEDHVAAYHVLSNALHAGFA
;
A
#
# COMPACT_ATOMS: atom_id res chain seq x y z
N MET A 1 46.06 -52.29 17.25
CA MET A 1 45.98 -51.20 18.25
C MET A 1 45.90 -49.87 17.51
N ALA A 2 44.70 -49.30 17.35
CA ALA A 2 44.48 -48.04 16.62
C ALA A 2 44.08 -46.92 17.59
N LYS A 3 44.80 -45.80 17.50
CA LYS A 3 44.79 -44.66 18.42
C LYS A 3 43.54 -43.80 18.18
N LYS A 4 42.61 -43.73 19.15
CA LYS A 4 41.44 -42.84 19.15
C LYS A 4 41.90 -41.38 19.04
N ARG A 5 41.59 -40.71 17.93
CA ARG A 5 41.70 -39.25 17.80
C ARG A 5 40.43 -38.61 18.36
N THR A 6 40.58 -37.87 19.45
CA THR A 6 39.53 -37.05 20.05
C THR A 6 39.33 -35.80 19.19
N ASN A 7 38.19 -35.72 18.52
CA ASN A 7 37.80 -34.52 17.79
C ASN A 7 37.20 -33.52 18.80
N LYS A 8 37.96 -32.47 19.14
CA LYS A 8 37.47 -31.34 19.94
C LYS A 8 36.39 -30.63 19.12
N SER A 9 35.14 -30.85 19.49
CA SER A 9 33.99 -30.06 19.06
C SER A 9 34.33 -28.58 19.18
N GLY A 10 34.26 -27.88 18.05
CA GLY A 10 34.54 -26.46 17.94
C GLY A 10 33.65 -25.69 18.90
N LYS A 11 34.29 -24.80 19.67
CA LYS A 11 33.61 -23.72 20.37
C LYS A 11 32.73 -22.99 19.35
N SER A 12 31.42 -23.18 19.46
CA SER A 12 30.41 -22.33 18.85
C SER A 12 30.74 -20.90 19.28
N ALA A 13 31.29 -20.12 18.36
CA ALA A 13 31.50 -18.70 18.56
C ALA A 13 30.13 -18.10 18.85
N ALA A 14 29.97 -17.64 20.08
CA ALA A 14 28.81 -16.89 20.52
C ALA A 14 28.51 -15.81 19.48
N ARG A 15 27.34 -15.90 18.82
CA ARG A 15 26.80 -14.82 18.01
C ARG A 15 26.71 -13.61 18.93
N SER A 16 27.58 -12.63 18.73
CA SER A 16 27.62 -11.40 19.51
C SER A 16 26.24 -10.75 19.45
N GLY A 17 25.58 -10.66 20.60
CA GLY A 17 24.27 -10.02 20.78
C GLY A 17 24.31 -8.50 20.64
N VAL A 18 24.93 -7.98 19.58
CA VAL A 18 24.86 -6.56 19.25
C VAL A 18 23.44 -6.30 18.76
N LYS A 19 22.58 -5.77 19.66
CA LYS A 19 21.33 -5.15 19.22
C LYS A 19 21.71 -4.04 18.23
N PRO A 20 21.14 -4.00 17.01
CA PRO A 20 21.40 -2.89 16.11
C PRO A 20 21.05 -1.60 16.85
N ALA A 21 21.99 -0.65 16.85
CA ALA A 21 21.77 0.65 17.45
C ALA A 21 20.53 1.27 16.79
N GLU A 22 19.57 1.69 17.60
CA GLU A 22 18.37 2.36 17.13
C GLU A 22 18.80 3.70 16.52
N GLU A 23 18.88 3.76 15.19
CA GLU A 23 19.27 4.95 14.46
C GLU A 23 18.15 5.99 14.61
N LYS A 24 18.39 6.99 15.48
CA LYS A 24 17.44 8.07 15.70
C LYS A 24 17.50 9.03 14.52
N ILE A 25 16.35 9.25 13.87
CA ILE A 25 16.23 10.24 12.80
C ILE A 25 16.71 11.61 13.32
N PRO A 26 17.67 12.27 12.65
CA PRO A 26 18.19 13.56 13.08
C PRO A 26 17.08 14.62 13.07
N ALA A 27 17.20 15.65 13.91
CA ALA A 27 16.18 16.70 14.02
C ALA A 27 15.87 17.39 12.67
N THR A 28 16.88 17.52 11.80
CA THR A 28 16.72 18.00 10.42
C THR A 28 15.85 17.07 9.58
N GLY A 29 16.00 15.76 9.74
CA GLY A 29 15.14 14.75 9.09
C GLY A 29 13.69 14.83 9.58
N LYS A 30 13.48 15.08 10.89
CA LYS A 30 12.13 15.27 11.45
C LYS A 30 11.46 16.53 10.91
N LEU A 31 12.19 17.64 10.80
CA LEU A 31 11.67 18.89 10.24
C LEU A 31 11.34 18.73 8.76
N ALA A 32 12.23 18.10 7.97
CA ALA A 32 11.99 17.82 6.57
C ALA A 32 10.75 16.94 6.37
N LEU A 33 10.60 15.90 7.18
CA LEU A 33 9.41 15.03 7.16
C LEU A 33 8.14 15.81 7.52
N ALA A 34 8.18 16.69 8.52
CA ALA A 34 7.04 17.52 8.90
C ALA A 34 6.64 18.49 7.79
N ILE A 35 7.62 19.13 7.12
CA ILE A 35 7.38 20.00 5.98
C ILE A 35 6.78 19.20 4.82
N PHE A 36 7.34 18.04 4.51
CA PHE A 36 6.82 17.16 3.46
C PHE A 36 5.38 16.75 3.74
N ALA A 37 5.08 16.28 4.96
CA ALA A 37 3.74 15.89 5.36
C ALA A 37 2.75 17.06 5.27
N LEU A 38 3.16 18.28 5.66
CA LEU A 38 2.34 19.47 5.55
C LEU A 38 2.03 19.83 4.09
N VAL A 39 3.07 19.85 3.23
CA VAL A 39 2.91 20.15 1.80
C VAL A 39 2.02 19.11 1.13
N PHE A 40 2.24 17.82 1.41
CA PHE A 40 1.41 16.73 0.91
C PHE A 40 -0.05 16.88 1.35
N ALA A 41 -0.29 17.19 2.62
CA ALA A 41 -1.65 17.37 3.15
C ALA A 41 -2.36 18.57 2.50
N VAL A 42 -1.70 19.73 2.41
CA VAL A 42 -2.27 20.93 1.78
C VAL A 42 -2.62 20.67 0.32
N PHE A 43 -1.71 20.05 -0.44
CA PHE A 43 -1.95 19.74 -1.85
C PHE A 43 -3.07 18.72 -2.03
N SER A 44 -3.09 17.65 -1.24
CA SER A 44 -4.13 16.62 -1.28
C SER A 44 -5.51 17.19 -0.95
N LEU A 45 -5.61 18.04 0.09
CA LEU A 45 -6.87 18.66 0.51
C LEU A 45 -7.40 19.65 -0.53
N SER A 46 -6.53 20.37 -1.24
CA SER A 46 -6.94 21.35 -2.24
C SER A 46 -7.61 20.75 -3.49
N ASN A 47 -7.44 19.45 -3.72
CA ASN A 47 -7.93 18.75 -4.92
C ASN A 47 -9.07 17.76 -4.64
N LEU A 48 -9.58 17.67 -3.40
CA LEU A 48 -10.61 16.70 -3.04
C LEU A 48 -11.93 16.86 -3.81
N ASP A 49 -12.28 18.09 -4.18
CA ASP A 49 -13.50 18.39 -4.93
C ASP A 49 -13.25 18.49 -6.45
N GLY A 50 -12.04 18.16 -6.90
CA GLY A 50 -11.70 18.13 -8.32
C GLY A 50 -12.43 17.00 -9.04
N VAL A 51 -12.83 17.20 -10.30
CA VAL A 51 -13.51 16.18 -11.11
C VAL A 51 -12.61 14.97 -11.40
N PHE A 52 -13.22 13.84 -11.81
CA PHE A 52 -12.46 12.71 -12.35
C PHE A 52 -11.70 13.12 -13.62
N VAL A 53 -10.41 12.80 -13.69
CA VAL A 53 -9.54 13.14 -14.81
C VAL A 53 -8.67 11.96 -15.22
N PHE A 54 -8.25 11.95 -16.49
CA PHE A 54 -7.30 10.96 -17.03
C PHE A 54 -7.72 9.50 -16.79
N ASP A 55 -6.99 8.76 -15.94
CA ASP A 55 -7.15 7.34 -15.67
C ASP A 55 -8.22 7.03 -14.64
N ASP A 56 -8.77 8.04 -13.96
CA ASP A 56 -9.87 7.90 -13.00
C ASP A 56 -11.09 7.21 -13.65
N LEU A 57 -11.44 7.64 -14.87
CA LEU A 57 -12.61 7.13 -15.60
C LEU A 57 -12.47 5.64 -15.91
N ALA A 58 -11.33 5.26 -16.49
CA ALA A 58 -11.04 3.88 -16.82
C ALA A 58 -10.93 2.98 -15.57
N THR A 59 -10.47 3.54 -14.45
CA THR A 59 -10.26 2.79 -13.20
C THR A 59 -11.56 2.59 -12.43
N LEU A 60 -12.46 3.59 -12.42
CA LEU A 60 -13.72 3.56 -11.68
C LEU A 60 -14.94 3.48 -12.60
N GLN A 61 -15.33 4.58 -13.24
CA GLN A 61 -16.63 4.72 -13.89
C GLN A 61 -16.84 3.70 -15.03
N ASP A 62 -15.81 3.48 -15.84
CA ASP A 62 -15.85 2.58 -16.99
C ASP A 62 -15.49 1.13 -16.61
N ASN A 63 -15.07 0.89 -15.36
CA ASN A 63 -14.64 -0.41 -14.89
C ASN A 63 -15.81 -1.20 -14.30
N ALA A 64 -16.37 -2.13 -15.08
CA ALA A 64 -17.46 -2.99 -14.63
C ALA A 64 -17.11 -3.86 -13.40
N GLY A 65 -15.84 -4.21 -13.20
CA GLY A 65 -15.40 -4.94 -12.01
C GLY A 65 -15.53 -4.12 -10.73
N VAL A 66 -15.37 -2.80 -10.82
CA VAL A 66 -15.56 -1.85 -9.71
C VAL A 66 -17.04 -1.49 -9.54
N THR A 67 -17.69 -1.03 -10.61
CA THR A 67 -19.07 -0.48 -10.50
C THR A 67 -20.13 -1.53 -10.19
N LYS A 68 -19.89 -2.78 -10.56
CA LYS A 68 -20.82 -3.91 -10.31
C LYS A 68 -20.38 -4.79 -9.16
N PHE A 69 -19.41 -4.37 -8.35
CA PHE A 69 -18.94 -5.14 -7.21
C PHE A 69 -20.08 -5.42 -6.23
N ARG A 70 -20.19 -6.67 -5.77
CA ARG A 70 -21.17 -7.11 -4.77
C ARG A 70 -20.46 -8.01 -3.76
N PRO A 71 -20.32 -7.60 -2.49
CA PRO A 71 -19.49 -8.34 -1.53
C PRO A 71 -20.02 -9.76 -1.24
N TRP A 72 -21.30 -10.03 -1.48
CA TRP A 72 -21.91 -11.36 -1.34
C TRP A 72 -21.77 -12.28 -2.57
N ASP A 73 -21.27 -11.78 -3.70
CA ASP A 73 -21.09 -12.55 -4.92
C ASP A 73 -19.60 -12.71 -5.23
N LEU A 74 -19.07 -13.92 -4.99
CA LEU A 74 -17.68 -14.30 -5.23
C LEU A 74 -17.23 -14.05 -6.69
N GLY A 75 -18.13 -14.12 -7.67
CA GLY A 75 -17.80 -13.81 -9.06
C GLY A 75 -17.37 -12.35 -9.24
N THR A 76 -18.01 -11.44 -8.52
CA THR A 76 -17.65 -10.01 -8.59
C THR A 76 -16.34 -9.69 -7.86
N TRP A 77 -15.90 -10.52 -6.91
CA TRP A 77 -14.58 -10.34 -6.29
C TRP A 77 -13.46 -10.57 -7.29
N TRP A 78 -13.56 -11.62 -8.09
CA TRP A 78 -12.57 -11.88 -9.15
C TRP A 78 -12.54 -10.73 -10.15
N ALA A 79 -13.72 -10.31 -10.62
CA ALA A 79 -13.85 -9.21 -11.58
C ALA A 79 -13.26 -7.89 -11.03
N ALA A 80 -13.57 -7.56 -9.77
CA ALA A 80 -13.02 -6.39 -9.09
C ALA A 80 -11.50 -6.41 -9.00
N ALA A 81 -10.88 -7.58 -8.77
CA ALA A 81 -9.43 -7.69 -8.64
C ALA A 81 -8.69 -7.63 -9.99
N PHE A 82 -9.20 -8.36 -10.99
CA PHE A 82 -8.39 -8.80 -12.13
C PHE A 82 -8.93 -8.41 -13.51
N ASP A 83 -10.19 -7.99 -13.62
CA ASP A 83 -10.80 -7.70 -14.93
C ASP A 83 -10.69 -6.21 -15.32
N GLY A 84 -10.24 -5.36 -14.40
CA GLY A 84 -9.98 -3.93 -14.64
C GLY A 84 -8.75 -3.63 -15.51
N PRO A 85 -8.51 -2.36 -15.90
CA PRO A 85 -7.37 -1.97 -16.73
C PRO A 85 -6.02 -2.20 -16.05
N ALA A 86 -5.95 -2.04 -14.73
CA ALA A 86 -4.75 -2.24 -13.93
C ALA A 86 -4.68 -3.65 -13.30
N LYS A 87 -4.62 -4.69 -14.13
CA LYS A 87 -4.69 -6.12 -13.69
C LYS A 87 -3.63 -6.55 -12.68
N LEU A 88 -2.49 -5.85 -12.65
CA LEU A 88 -1.37 -6.14 -11.75
C LEU A 88 -1.50 -5.46 -10.37
N ARG A 89 -2.62 -4.78 -10.09
CA ARG A 89 -2.86 -4.04 -8.84
C ARG A 89 -4.14 -4.49 -8.13
N PRO A 90 -4.29 -5.78 -7.77
CA PRO A 90 -5.54 -6.31 -7.24
C PRO A 90 -5.98 -5.64 -5.93
N LEU A 91 -5.05 -5.26 -5.05
CA LEU A 91 -5.37 -4.56 -3.80
C LEU A 91 -5.93 -3.15 -4.05
N SER A 92 -5.34 -2.41 -4.99
CA SER A 92 -5.86 -1.09 -5.39
C SER A 92 -7.22 -1.22 -6.04
N ASN A 93 -7.39 -2.15 -6.98
CA ASN A 93 -8.67 -2.36 -7.66
C ASN A 93 -9.78 -2.77 -6.67
N PHE A 94 -9.47 -3.65 -5.71
CA PHE A 94 -10.42 -3.98 -4.65
C PHE A 94 -10.77 -2.80 -3.77
N SER A 95 -9.80 -1.96 -3.45
CA SER A 95 -10.02 -0.76 -2.65
C SER A 95 -10.97 0.20 -3.40
N PHE A 96 -10.80 0.36 -4.72
CA PHE A 96 -11.71 1.15 -5.54
C PHE A 96 -13.09 0.51 -5.66
N ALA A 97 -13.19 -0.81 -5.79
CA ALA A 97 -14.46 -1.53 -5.76
C ALA A 97 -15.21 -1.33 -4.42
N ALA A 98 -14.48 -1.36 -3.31
CA ALA A 98 -15.04 -1.08 -1.99
C ALA A 98 -15.48 0.37 -1.85
N GLN A 99 -14.65 1.33 -2.29
CA GLN A 99 -15.03 2.75 -2.29
C GLN A 99 -16.28 2.99 -3.12
N TRP A 100 -16.36 2.44 -4.32
CA TRP A 100 -17.53 2.57 -5.19
C TRP A 100 -18.78 1.94 -4.55
N TYR A 101 -18.64 0.79 -3.88
CA TYR A 101 -19.76 0.14 -3.21
C TYR A 101 -20.36 1.00 -2.07
N PHE A 102 -19.52 1.73 -1.32
CA PHE A 102 -20.00 2.55 -0.20
C PHE A 102 -20.34 4.00 -0.57
N PHE A 103 -19.67 4.56 -1.57
CA PHE A 103 -19.71 5.99 -1.88
C PHE A 103 -20.04 6.30 -3.35
N GLU A 104 -20.20 5.28 -4.19
CA GLU A 104 -20.52 5.42 -5.62
C GLU A 104 -19.58 6.42 -6.33
N ASP A 105 -20.13 7.40 -7.04
CA ASP A 105 -19.36 8.38 -7.84
C ASP A 105 -18.74 9.52 -7.01
N HIS A 106 -18.79 9.44 -5.67
CA HIS A 106 -18.35 10.53 -4.80
C HIS A 106 -16.86 10.81 -4.94
N VAL A 107 -16.54 11.88 -5.67
CA VAL A 107 -15.18 12.17 -6.14
C VAL A 107 -14.18 12.38 -5.00
N ALA A 108 -14.59 13.06 -3.92
CA ALA A 108 -13.71 13.25 -2.77
C ALA A 108 -13.37 11.92 -2.06
N ALA A 109 -14.29 10.94 -2.07
CA ALA A 109 -14.02 9.64 -1.44
C ALA A 109 -13.00 8.86 -2.28
N TYR A 110 -13.09 8.97 -3.60
CA TYR A 110 -12.08 8.46 -4.53
C TYR A 110 -10.71 9.12 -4.28
N HIS A 111 -10.62 10.45 -4.27
CA HIS A 111 -9.34 11.16 -4.10
C HIS A 111 -8.68 10.86 -2.75
N VAL A 112 -9.45 10.77 -1.67
CA VAL A 112 -8.93 10.34 -0.37
C VAL A 112 -8.33 8.93 -0.46
N LEU A 113 -9.05 7.98 -1.06
CA LEU A 113 -8.56 6.61 -1.20
C LEU A 113 -7.33 6.54 -2.11
N SER A 114 -7.35 7.22 -3.25
CA SER A 114 -6.25 7.26 -4.20
C SER A 114 -4.98 7.82 -3.56
N ASN A 115 -5.09 8.93 -2.82
CA ASN A 115 -3.98 9.50 -2.07
C ASN A 115 -3.48 8.56 -0.95
N ALA A 116 -4.38 7.85 -0.27
CA ALA A 116 -4.01 6.88 0.76
C ALA A 116 -3.25 5.68 0.17
N LEU A 117 -3.68 5.17 -0.98
CA LEU A 117 -2.98 4.10 -1.70
C LEU A 117 -1.59 4.55 -2.13
N HIS A 118 -1.43 5.78 -2.61
CA HIS A 118 -0.11 6.35 -2.94
C HIS A 118 0.78 6.55 -1.71
N ALA A 119 0.22 6.97 -0.57
CA ALA A 119 1.00 7.20 0.65
C ALA A 119 1.47 5.88 1.32
N GLY A 120 0.68 4.80 1.20
CA GLY A 120 0.92 3.53 1.90
C GLY A 120 1.50 2.39 1.06
N PHE A 121 1.34 2.42 -0.26
CA PHE A 121 1.70 1.30 -1.16
C PHE A 121 2.52 1.74 -2.39
N ALA A 122 3.29 2.84 -2.28
CA ALA A 122 4.26 3.26 -3.30
C ALA A 122 5.41 2.25 -3.46
#